data_AF-A0A8S3CWE9-F1
#
_entry.id   AF-A0A8S3CWE9-F1
#
_cell.length_a   1.000
_cell.length_b   1.000
_cell.length_c   1.000
_cell.angle_alpha   90.00
_cell.angle_beta   90.00
_cell.angle_gamma   90.00
#
_symmetry.space_group_name_H-M   'P 1'
#
loop_
_entity.id
_entity.type
_entity.pdbx_description
1 polymer ?
#
loop_
_entity_poly.entity_id
_entity_poly.type
_entity_poly.pdbx_seq_one_letter_code
_entity_poly.pdbx_strand_id
1 'polypeptide(L)'
;MQRDWWTFDGTGEVTVNIFTLHAMNIICHIQPWIHPWLDEQESNTRIYIENGCNFDEWKDDPGIGLIIYAQLAREYGWETYKKVFRQYEQTQPHLDSNQEKMDHWIESFSRQVGYNLIPLFKFWGFPVSKSTAEVLHDLDVPKITDKFIEIAPERYRI
;
A
#
# COMPACT_ATOMS: atom_id res chain seq x y z
N MET A 1 -10.10 5.74 -11.10
CA MET A 1 -10.71 6.65 -10.11
C MET A 1 -11.11 5.85 -8.90
N GLN A 2 -11.19 6.45 -7.72
CA GLN A 2 -11.54 5.78 -6.47
C GLN A 2 -12.85 4.96 -6.58
N ARG A 3 -12.88 3.81 -5.92
CA ARG A 3 -14.04 2.90 -5.80
C ARG A 3 -14.10 2.34 -4.39
N ASP A 4 -15.31 1.96 -3.99
CA ASP A 4 -15.57 1.38 -2.67
C ASP A 4 -14.78 0.08 -2.43
N TRP A 5 -14.63 -0.77 -3.46
CA TRP A 5 -13.99 -2.09 -3.33
C TRP A 5 -12.54 -2.06 -2.80
N TRP A 6 -11.80 -0.98 -3.01
CA TRP A 6 -10.44 -0.81 -2.51
C TRP A 6 -10.30 0.43 -1.61
N THR A 7 -11.41 0.98 -1.15
CA THR A 7 -11.45 2.08 -0.17
C THR A 7 -12.05 1.53 1.11
N PHE A 8 -11.21 1.47 2.15
CA PHE A 8 -11.56 1.05 3.51
C PHE A 8 -11.33 2.21 4.50
N ASP A 9 -11.75 2.05 5.75
CA ASP A 9 -11.60 3.08 6.79
C ASP A 9 -10.18 3.65 6.84
N GLY A 10 -10.09 4.98 6.96
CA GLY A 10 -8.83 5.72 6.91
C GLY A 10 -8.29 6.01 5.50
N THR A 11 -8.91 5.47 4.44
CA THR A 11 -8.38 5.64 3.06
C THR A 11 -9.22 6.49 2.12
N GLY A 12 -10.27 7.15 2.61
CA GLY A 12 -11.10 8.06 1.81
C GLY A 12 -10.29 9.16 1.12
N GLU A 13 -9.44 9.85 1.87
CA GLU A 13 -8.53 10.89 1.33
C GLU A 13 -7.18 10.33 0.84
N VAL A 14 -6.99 9.01 0.90
CA VAL A 14 -5.74 8.35 0.51
C VAL A 14 -5.85 7.74 -0.89
N THR A 15 -6.85 6.88 -1.11
CA THR A 15 -6.97 6.11 -2.35
C THR A 15 -7.35 6.97 -3.56
N VAL A 16 -8.00 8.13 -3.34
CA VAL A 16 -8.18 9.15 -4.37
C VAL A 16 -6.84 9.70 -4.87
N ASN A 17 -5.88 9.85 -3.97
CA ASN A 17 -4.57 10.43 -4.27
C ASN A 17 -3.61 9.47 -4.97
N ILE A 18 -3.92 8.18 -5.07
CA ILE A 18 -3.22 7.26 -5.99
C ILE A 18 -3.31 7.78 -7.43
N PHE A 19 -4.48 8.27 -7.84
CA PHE A 19 -4.71 8.81 -9.18
C PHE A 19 -4.03 10.16 -9.37
N THR A 20 -3.99 10.98 -8.31
CA THR A 20 -3.23 12.24 -8.28
C THR A 20 -1.74 11.98 -8.48
N LEU A 21 -1.14 11.04 -7.73
CA LEU A 21 0.26 10.64 -7.88
C LEU A 21 0.55 10.13 -9.29
N HIS A 22 -0.34 9.31 -9.86
CA HIS A 22 -0.21 8.84 -11.24
C HIS A 22 -0.24 10.00 -12.24
N ALA A 23 -1.20 10.93 -12.12
CA ALA A 23 -1.30 12.08 -13.01
C ALA A 23 -0.05 12.99 -12.91
N MET A 24 0.41 13.28 -11.69
CA MET A 24 1.63 14.04 -11.45
C MET A 24 2.87 13.36 -12.05
N ASN A 25 2.91 12.02 -12.01
CA ASN A 25 4.01 11.28 -12.61
C ASN A 25 3.99 11.29 -14.13
N ILE A 26 2.83 11.08 -14.77
CA ILE A 26 2.73 11.01 -16.22
C ILE A 26 2.79 12.39 -16.88
N ILE A 27 2.14 13.39 -16.28
CA ILE A 27 1.96 14.73 -16.88
C ILE A 27 3.07 15.68 -16.43
N CYS A 28 3.36 15.71 -15.13
CA CYS A 28 4.34 16.63 -14.54
C CYS A 28 5.74 16.00 -14.41
N HIS A 29 5.90 14.72 -14.75
CA HIS A 29 7.15 13.97 -14.64
C HIS A 29 7.72 13.90 -13.22
N ILE A 30 6.87 14.04 -12.21
CA ILE A 30 7.25 13.95 -10.78
C ILE A 30 7.13 12.49 -10.34
N GLN A 31 8.23 11.86 -9.95
CA GLN A 31 8.18 10.47 -9.50
C GLN A 31 7.44 10.37 -8.15
N PRO A 32 6.60 9.34 -7.95
CA PRO A 32 5.72 9.27 -6.77
C PRO A 32 6.50 9.27 -5.45
N TRP A 33 7.66 8.62 -5.43
CA TRP A 33 8.48 8.47 -4.23
C TRP A 33 9.25 9.72 -3.79
N ILE A 34 9.39 10.70 -4.69
CA ILE A 34 10.07 11.99 -4.45
C ILE A 34 9.12 13.16 -4.70
N HIS A 35 7.81 12.91 -4.54
CA HIS A 35 6.81 13.94 -4.70
C HIS A 35 6.96 14.96 -3.55
N PRO A 36 7.07 16.27 -3.81
CA PRO A 36 7.36 17.26 -2.77
C PRO A 36 6.41 17.20 -1.56
N TRP A 37 5.12 17.01 -1.81
CA TRP A 37 4.14 16.87 -0.72
C TRP A 37 4.34 15.62 0.15
N LEU A 38 4.84 14.52 -0.44
CA LEU A 38 5.18 13.30 0.32
C LEU A 38 6.49 13.47 1.10
N ASP A 39 7.45 14.22 0.57
CA ASP A 39 8.67 14.56 1.30
C ASP A 39 8.37 15.38 2.57
N GLU A 40 7.35 16.25 2.53
CA GLU A 40 6.86 16.97 3.73
C GLU A 40 6.31 16.02 4.81
N GLN A 41 5.87 14.81 4.45
CA GLN A 41 5.37 13.81 5.40
C GLN A 41 6.47 12.93 5.99
N GLU A 42 7.72 13.06 5.52
CA GLU A 42 8.81 12.15 5.90
C GLU A 42 9.04 12.14 7.41
N SER A 43 9.15 13.31 8.05
CA SER A 43 9.41 13.40 9.49
C SER A 43 8.33 12.71 10.33
N ASN A 44 7.05 12.94 10.01
CA ASN A 44 5.94 12.28 10.71
C ASN A 44 5.93 10.77 10.47
N THR A 45 6.28 10.35 9.25
CA THR A 45 6.37 8.93 8.89
C THR A 45 7.50 8.22 9.62
N ARG A 46 8.65 8.88 9.81
CA ARG A 46 9.75 8.34 10.63
C ARG A 46 9.31 8.11 12.07
N ILE A 47 8.67 9.12 12.68
CA ILE A 47 8.15 9.03 14.05
C ILE A 47 7.12 7.90 14.16
N TYR A 48 6.22 7.78 13.18
CA TYR A 48 5.24 6.69 13.12
C TYR A 48 5.88 5.30 13.11
N ILE A 49 6.95 5.12 12.32
CA ILE A 49 7.69 3.85 12.24
C ILE A 49 8.42 3.56 13.55
N GLU A 50 9.10 4.55 14.11
CA GLU A 50 9.81 4.46 15.40
C GLU A 50 8.85 4.13 16.56
N ASN A 51 7.60 4.58 16.48
CA ASN A 51 6.54 4.28 17.45
C ASN A 51 5.82 2.94 17.20
N GLY A 52 6.28 2.13 16.25
CA GLY A 52 5.82 0.75 16.04
C GLY A 52 4.69 0.57 15.02
N CYS A 53 4.35 1.61 14.27
CA CYS A 53 3.30 1.63 13.24
C CYS A 53 1.93 1.13 13.73
N ASN A 54 1.30 1.83 14.67
CA ASN A 54 -0.08 1.54 15.05
C ASN A 54 -1.01 1.78 13.86
N PHE A 55 -1.88 0.82 13.52
CA PHE A 55 -2.76 0.98 12.36
C PHE A 55 -3.87 2.02 12.57
N ASP A 56 -4.30 2.28 13.80
CA ASP A 56 -5.28 3.33 14.06
C ASP A 56 -4.69 4.72 13.79
N GLU A 57 -3.44 4.95 14.21
CA GLU A 57 -2.70 6.18 13.87
C GLU A 57 -2.48 6.31 12.35
N TRP A 58 -2.24 5.20 11.66
CA TRP A 58 -2.11 5.19 10.20
C TRP A 58 -3.39 5.65 9.49
N LYS A 59 -4.56 5.21 9.98
CA LYS A 59 -5.86 5.58 9.41
C LYS A 59 -6.20 7.06 9.62
N ASP A 60 -5.66 7.64 10.69
CA ASP A 60 -5.92 9.04 11.06
C ASP A 60 -5.00 10.05 10.32
N ASP A 61 -3.92 9.57 9.67
CA ASP A 61 -2.99 10.40 8.91
C ASP A 61 -2.93 9.99 7.42
N PRO A 62 -3.66 10.71 6.54
CA PRO A 62 -3.63 10.42 5.10
C PRO A 62 -2.25 10.58 4.43
N GLY A 63 -1.36 11.38 5.02
CA GLY A 63 -0.01 11.59 4.52
C GLY A 63 0.84 10.35 4.70
N ILE A 64 0.87 9.80 5.92
CA ILE A 64 1.46 8.49 6.22
C ILE A 64 0.76 7.41 5.38
N GLY A 65 -0.57 7.48 5.31
CA GLY A 65 -1.40 6.54 4.58
C GLY A 65 -1.04 6.42 3.09
N LEU A 66 -0.70 7.53 2.45
CA LEU A 66 -0.39 7.57 1.02
C LEU A 66 0.98 6.96 0.67
N ILE A 67 1.92 6.92 1.62
CA ILE A 67 3.30 6.51 1.35
C ILE A 67 3.41 5.07 0.89
N ILE A 68 2.69 4.13 1.49
CA ILE A 68 2.72 2.73 1.05
C ILE A 68 2.26 2.58 -0.42
N TYR A 69 1.30 3.41 -0.86
CA TYR A 69 0.86 3.40 -2.26
C TYR A 69 1.92 4.02 -3.19
N ALA A 70 2.62 5.08 -2.76
CA ALA A 70 3.77 5.58 -3.50
C ALA A 70 4.92 4.56 -3.57
N GLN A 71 5.13 3.78 -2.49
CA GLN A 71 6.12 2.71 -2.42
C GLN A 71 5.80 1.60 -3.43
N LEU A 72 4.55 1.11 -3.44
CA LEU A 72 4.10 0.11 -4.41
C LEU A 72 4.27 0.60 -5.86
N ALA A 73 3.99 1.88 -6.13
CA ALA A 73 4.18 2.46 -7.46
C ALA A 73 5.66 2.54 -7.86
N ARG A 74 6.55 2.86 -6.90
CA ARG A 74 8.00 2.86 -7.10
C ARG A 74 8.52 1.45 -7.40
N GLU A 75 8.12 0.45 -6.61
CA GLU A 75 8.67 -0.91 -6.69
C GLU A 75 8.12 -1.69 -7.89
N TYR A 76 6.83 -1.50 -8.23
CA TYR A 76 6.14 -2.35 -9.22
C TYR A 76 5.53 -1.59 -10.40
N GLY A 77 5.64 -0.26 -10.43
CA GLY A 77 5.18 0.57 -11.52
C GLY A 77 3.66 0.71 -11.65
N TRP A 78 3.24 1.70 -12.43
CA TRP A 78 1.82 2.00 -12.63
C TRP A 78 1.04 0.98 -13.45
N GLU A 79 1.71 0.17 -14.28
CA GLU A 79 1.03 -0.90 -15.02
C GLU A 79 0.45 -1.96 -14.07
N THR A 80 1.10 -2.22 -12.94
CA THR A 80 0.59 -3.11 -11.90
C THR A 80 -0.72 -2.57 -11.30
N TYR A 81 -0.74 -1.28 -10.94
CA TYR A 81 -1.97 -0.61 -10.48
C TYR A 81 -3.11 -0.72 -11.50
N LYS A 82 -2.82 -0.45 -12.78
CA LYS A 82 -3.83 -0.53 -13.84
C LYS A 82 -4.41 -1.94 -13.98
N LYS A 83 -3.59 -2.97 -13.85
CA LYS A 83 -4.04 -4.37 -13.88
C LYS A 83 -4.88 -4.72 -12.67
N VAL A 84 -4.45 -4.36 -11.46
CA VAL A 84 -5.22 -4.55 -10.22
C VAL A 84 -6.58 -3.86 -10.33
N PHE A 85 -6.63 -2.57 -10.64
CA PHE A 85 -7.91 -1.86 -10.77
C PHE A 85 -8.81 -2.45 -11.88
N ARG A 86 -8.23 -2.89 -12.99
CA ARG A 86 -9.00 -3.56 -14.05
C ARG A 86 -9.58 -4.89 -13.56
N GLN A 87 -8.82 -5.66 -12.79
CA GLN A 87 -9.31 -6.90 -12.18
C GLN A 87 -10.51 -6.61 -11.28
N TYR A 88 -10.42 -5.63 -10.38
CA TYR A 88 -11.54 -5.22 -9.53
C TYR A 88 -12.79 -4.84 -10.34
N GLU A 89 -12.65 -4.05 -11.40
CA GLU A 89 -13.77 -3.64 -12.24
C GLU A 89 -14.39 -4.82 -13.02
N GLN A 90 -13.60 -5.85 -13.34
CA GLN A 90 -14.05 -7.06 -14.03
C GLN A 90 -14.72 -8.07 -13.09
N THR A 91 -14.16 -8.29 -11.91
CA THR A 91 -14.65 -9.30 -10.97
C THR A 91 -15.73 -8.76 -10.04
N GLN A 92 -15.74 -7.45 -9.79
CA GLN A 92 -16.67 -6.76 -8.90
C GLN A 92 -16.87 -7.52 -7.58
N PRO A 93 -15.78 -7.73 -6.82
CA PRO A 93 -15.82 -8.60 -5.65
C PRO A 93 -16.81 -8.07 -4.62
N HIS A 94 -17.54 -8.97 -4.00
CA HIS A 94 -18.38 -8.65 -2.86
C HIS A 94 -17.52 -8.65 -1.59
N LEU A 95 -17.32 -7.46 -1.00
CA LEU A 95 -16.45 -7.23 0.16
C LEU A 95 -17.26 -6.43 1.18
N ASP A 96 -17.69 -7.07 2.26
CA ASP A 96 -18.65 -6.52 3.21
C ASP A 96 -17.98 -5.82 4.39
N SER A 97 -16.67 -6.00 4.57
CA SER A 97 -15.90 -5.44 5.68
C SER A 97 -14.60 -4.78 5.25
N ASN A 98 -14.10 -3.86 6.09
CA ASN A 98 -12.78 -3.25 5.88
C ASN A 98 -11.65 -4.29 5.88
N GLN A 99 -11.76 -5.36 6.69
CA GLN A 99 -10.76 -6.43 6.69
C GLN A 99 -10.73 -7.17 5.35
N GLU A 100 -11.89 -7.51 4.78
CA GLU A 100 -11.96 -8.14 3.46
C GLU A 100 -11.42 -7.24 2.35
N LYS A 101 -11.68 -5.93 2.41
CA LYS A 101 -11.12 -4.96 1.46
C LYS A 101 -9.59 -4.89 1.53
N MET A 102 -9.02 -4.86 2.74
CA MET A 102 -7.57 -4.87 2.95
C MET A 102 -6.95 -6.18 2.46
N ASP A 103 -7.50 -7.32 2.88
CA ASP A 103 -7.03 -8.64 2.48
C ASP A 103 -7.07 -8.83 0.96
N HIS A 104 -8.18 -8.45 0.33
CA HIS A 104 -8.33 -8.56 -1.12
C HIS A 104 -7.38 -7.62 -1.89
N TRP A 105 -7.09 -6.43 -1.34
CA TRP A 105 -6.08 -5.53 -1.90
C TRP A 105 -4.68 -6.16 -1.85
N ILE A 106 -4.29 -6.68 -0.68
CA ILE A 106 -2.99 -7.34 -0.47
C ILE A 106 -2.86 -8.55 -1.39
N GLU A 107 -3.89 -9.40 -1.48
CA GLU A 107 -3.90 -10.56 -2.35
C GLU A 107 -3.81 -10.18 -3.83
N SER A 108 -4.68 -9.29 -4.29
CA SER A 108 -4.74 -8.88 -5.70
C SER A 108 -3.42 -8.28 -6.15
N PHE A 109 -2.83 -7.40 -5.33
CA PHE A 109 -1.55 -6.78 -5.67
C PHE A 109 -0.41 -7.82 -5.64
N SER A 110 -0.34 -8.66 -4.60
CA SER A 110 0.67 -9.73 -4.46
C SER A 110 0.67 -10.68 -5.66
N ARG A 111 -0.52 -11.13 -6.08
CA ARG A 111 -0.68 -11.98 -7.27
C ARG A 111 -0.25 -11.27 -8.54
N GLN A 112 -0.54 -9.98 -8.66
CA GLN A 112 -0.20 -9.21 -9.86
C GLN A 112 1.31 -9.00 -10.01
N VAL A 113 2.05 -8.92 -8.89
CA VAL A 113 3.52 -8.76 -8.88
C VAL A 113 4.27 -10.08 -8.77
N GLY A 114 3.58 -11.17 -8.39
CA GLY A 114 4.19 -12.49 -8.20
C GLY A 114 5.01 -12.63 -6.92
N TYR A 115 4.75 -11.79 -5.92
CA TYR A 115 5.47 -11.76 -4.63
C TYR A 115 4.51 -11.64 -3.48
N ASN A 116 4.86 -12.21 -2.33
CA ASN A 116 4.12 -12.08 -1.09
C ASN A 116 4.35 -10.70 -0.46
N LEU A 117 3.38 -9.79 -0.56
CA LEU A 117 3.49 -8.44 0.01
C LEU A 117 3.06 -8.34 1.47
N ILE A 118 2.65 -9.44 2.11
CA ILE A 118 2.21 -9.41 3.52
C ILE A 118 3.27 -8.77 4.44
N PRO A 119 4.58 -9.06 4.32
CA PRO A 119 5.58 -8.41 5.17
C PRO A 119 5.64 -6.89 4.98
N LEU A 120 5.40 -6.39 3.76
CA LEU A 120 5.35 -4.95 3.49
C LEU A 120 4.15 -4.30 4.18
N PHE A 121 2.96 -4.88 4.03
CA PHE A 121 1.76 -4.32 4.66
C PHE A 121 1.82 -4.42 6.19
N LYS A 122 2.37 -5.51 6.74
CA LYS A 122 2.64 -5.64 8.19
C LYS A 122 3.65 -4.62 8.71
N PHE A 123 4.68 -4.29 7.92
CA PHE A 123 5.60 -3.20 8.25
C PHE A 123 4.85 -1.87 8.43
N TRP A 124 3.85 -1.59 7.60
CA TRP A 124 2.96 -0.43 7.72
C TRP A 124 1.79 -0.62 8.73
N GLY A 125 1.82 -1.67 9.55
CA GLY A 125 0.85 -1.87 10.63
C GLY A 125 -0.45 -2.58 10.21
N PHE A 126 -0.64 -2.92 8.94
CA PHE A 126 -1.90 -3.50 8.47
C PHE A 126 -2.23 -4.82 9.17
N PRO A 127 -3.49 -5.02 9.59
CA PRO A 127 -3.97 -6.33 9.99
C PRO A 127 -4.13 -7.23 8.76
N VAL A 128 -3.65 -8.47 8.85
CA VAL A 128 -3.75 -9.47 7.77
C VAL A 128 -4.38 -10.73 8.32
N SER A 129 -5.44 -11.21 7.67
CA SER A 129 -6.10 -12.45 8.08
C SER A 129 -5.25 -13.69 7.84
N LYS A 130 -5.58 -14.77 8.55
CA LYS A 130 -4.93 -16.07 8.37
C LYS A 130 -5.16 -16.64 6.97
N SER A 131 -6.37 -16.49 6.42
CA SER A 131 -6.71 -16.94 5.07
C SER A 131 -5.84 -16.27 4.02
N THR A 132 -5.62 -14.96 4.12
CA THR A 132 -4.72 -14.23 3.21
C THR A 132 -3.28 -14.72 3.32
N ALA A 133 -2.81 -15.00 4.54
CA ALA A 133 -1.49 -15.57 4.77
C ALA A 133 -1.33 -16.97 4.15
N GLU A 134 -2.35 -17.83 4.27
CA GLU A 134 -2.37 -19.15 3.63
C GLU A 134 -2.40 -19.04 2.10
N VAL A 135 -3.17 -18.11 1.55
CA VAL A 135 -3.28 -17.92 0.10
C VAL A 135 -1.95 -17.48 -0.55
N LEU A 136 -1.16 -16.67 0.14
CA LEU A 136 0.09 -16.10 -0.39
C LEU A 136 1.35 -16.85 0.07
N HIS A 137 1.20 -17.98 0.79
CA HIS A 137 2.34 -18.68 1.41
C HIS A 137 3.35 -19.24 0.41
N ASP A 138 2.90 -19.58 -0.81
CA ASP A 138 3.75 -20.14 -1.87
C ASP A 138 4.55 -19.07 -2.65
N LEU A 139 4.27 -17.78 -2.43
CA LEU A 139 4.98 -16.69 -3.10
C LEU A 139 6.20 -16.27 -2.29
N ASP A 140 7.30 -15.98 -2.99
CA ASP A 140 8.49 -15.43 -2.38
C ASP A 140 8.22 -14.04 -1.77
N VAL A 141 8.85 -13.75 -0.64
CA VAL A 141 8.85 -12.40 -0.07
C VAL A 141 9.86 -11.55 -0.85
N PRO A 142 9.45 -10.36 -1.35
CA PRO A 142 10.37 -9.52 -2.10
C PRO A 142 11.42 -8.91 -1.17
N LYS A 143 12.55 -8.48 -1.74
CA LYS A 143 13.60 -7.76 -1.00
C LYS A 143 13.46 -6.28 -1.27
N ILE A 144 12.59 -5.60 -0.52
CA ILE A 144 12.43 -4.14 -0.62
C ILE A 144 13.37 -3.47 0.39
N THR A 145 14.02 -2.39 -0.02
CA THR A 145 14.85 -1.56 0.85
C THR A 145 14.67 -0.10 0.50
N ASP A 146 14.47 0.73 1.51
CA ASP A 146 14.37 2.17 1.39
C ASP A 146 14.52 2.87 2.75
N LYS A 147 14.50 4.20 2.70
CA LYS A 147 14.66 5.09 3.86
C LYS A 147 13.72 4.81 5.03
N PHE A 148 12.57 4.16 4.79
CA PHE A 148 11.60 3.82 5.84
C PHE A 148 11.83 2.41 6.37
N ILE A 149 12.01 1.42 5.50
CA ILE A 149 12.33 0.04 5.93
C ILE A 149 13.62 -0.01 6.74
N GLU A 150 14.62 0.81 6.39
CA GLU A 150 15.89 0.92 7.12
C GLU A 150 15.76 1.42 8.56
N ILE A 151 14.65 2.06 8.94
CA ILE A 151 14.40 2.54 10.31
C ILE A 151 14.09 1.37 11.26
N ALA A 152 13.35 0.37 10.76
CA ALA A 152 12.88 -0.77 11.54
C ALA A 152 12.94 -2.06 10.71
N PRO A 153 14.14 -2.47 10.22
CA PRO A 153 14.28 -3.60 9.30
C PRO A 153 13.79 -4.92 9.92
N GLU A 154 13.85 -5.06 11.24
CA GLU A 154 13.35 -6.23 11.98
C GLU A 154 11.83 -6.43 11.88
N ARG A 155 11.09 -5.39 11.50
CA ARG A 155 9.64 -5.44 11.24
C ARG A 155 9.34 -5.92 9.81
N TYR A 156 10.26 -5.74 8.88
CA TYR A 156 10.18 -6.28 7.53
C TYR A 156 10.86 -7.66 7.46
N ARG A 157 10.15 -8.67 7.97
CA ARG A 157 10.67 -10.04 7.99
C ARG A 157 10.49 -10.71 6.63
N ILE A 158 11.61 -10.99 5.98
CA ILE A 158 11.75 -11.83 4.79
C ILE A 158 11.78 -13.30 5.20
#